data_AF-A0A3S5AU21-F1
#
_entry.id   AF-A0A3S5AU21-F1
#
_cell.length_a   1.000
_cell.length_b   1.000
_cell.length_c   1.000
_cell.angle_alpha   90.00
_cell.angle_beta   90.00
_cell.angle_gamma   90.00
#
_symmetry.space_group_name_H-M   'P 1'
#
loop_
_entity.id
_entity.type
_entity.pdbx_description
1 polymer ?
#
loop_
_entity_poly.entity_id
_entity_poly.type
_entity_poly.pdbx_seq_one_letter_code
_entity_poly.pdbx_strand_id
1 'polypeptide(L)'
;MVSSIAVLSLFLLFVTLLYRMAKIPFHNVVKQLKSMSLFLILIFVFQVFFKSWLEGVEVVLRLIILFSLSSLISFTTKVSDMVDSIQAGLQHFHCFGINPSKVSMVISMAIRFIPLLSEKFNEVREAQCARGFDSNIFALAMPLIIRTIKMASEVAEALEARSYDSNTDSKV
;
A
#
# COMPACT_ATOMS: atom_id res chain seq x y z
N MET A 1 -35.34 5.54 0.33
CA MET A 1 -34.66 5.34 -0.98
C MET A 1 -34.10 6.64 -1.57
N VAL A 2 -34.86 7.75 -1.63
CA VAL A 2 -34.37 9.04 -2.21
C VAL A 2 -33.13 9.60 -1.48
N SER A 3 -33.02 9.43 -0.16
CA SER A 3 -31.83 9.87 0.59
C SER A 3 -30.54 9.16 0.15
N SER A 4 -30.58 7.89 -0.28
CA SER A 4 -29.36 7.19 -0.72
C SER A 4 -28.81 7.77 -2.03
N ILE A 5 -29.69 8.12 -2.98
CA ILE A 5 -29.30 8.70 -4.27
C ILE A 5 -28.82 10.15 -4.10
N ALA A 6 -29.50 10.94 -3.26
CA ALA A 6 -29.07 12.29 -2.92
C ALA A 6 -27.70 12.30 -2.23
N VAL A 7 -27.46 11.36 -1.31
CA VAL A 7 -26.16 11.21 -0.65
C VAL A 7 -25.09 10.77 -1.64
N LEU A 8 -25.36 9.80 -2.52
CA LEU A 8 -24.39 9.35 -3.52
C LEU A 8 -24.03 10.44 -4.55
N SER A 9 -25.01 11.23 -4.99
CA SER A 9 -24.75 12.36 -5.89
C SER A 9 -23.93 13.46 -5.21
N LEU A 10 -24.17 13.75 -3.93
CA LEU A 10 -23.33 14.64 -3.13
C LEU A 10 -21.89 14.11 -3.01
N PHE A 11 -21.72 12.82 -2.71
CA PHE A 11 -20.39 12.18 -2.65
C PHE A 11 -19.67 12.19 -4.00
N LEU A 12 -20.39 11.99 -5.10
CA LEU A 12 -19.82 12.03 -6.44
C LEU A 12 -19.36 13.46 -6.80
N LEU A 13 -20.15 14.47 -6.45
CA LEU A 13 -19.77 15.88 -6.63
C LEU A 13 -18.53 16.22 -5.78
N PHE A 14 -18.50 15.76 -4.53
CA PHE A 14 -17.34 15.92 -3.64
C PHE A 14 -16.08 15.27 -4.21
N VAL A 15 -16.16 14.02 -4.69
CA VAL A 15 -15.02 13.33 -5.33
C VAL A 15 -14.57 14.04 -6.60
N THR A 16 -15.51 14.53 -7.42
CA THR A 16 -15.19 15.29 -8.64
C THR A 16 -14.45 16.59 -8.28
N LEU A 17 -14.87 17.27 -7.21
CA LEU A 17 -14.22 18.48 -6.70
C LEU A 17 -12.81 18.18 -6.16
N LEU A 18 -12.64 17.07 -5.43
CA LEU A 18 -11.33 16.61 -4.96
C LEU A 18 -10.38 16.28 -6.13
N TYR A 19 -10.85 15.60 -7.17
CA TYR A 19 -10.06 15.33 -8.38
C TYR A 19 -9.64 16.62 -9.09
N ARG A 20 -10.53 17.62 -9.13
CA ARG A 20 -10.24 18.94 -9.69
C ARG A 20 -9.23 19.73 -8.86
N MET A 21 -9.31 19.66 -7.52
CA MET A 21 -8.34 20.27 -6.61
C MET A 21 -6.96 19.59 -6.71
N ALA A 22 -6.94 18.26 -6.86
CA ALA A 22 -5.72 17.45 -7.01
C ALA A 22 -5.05 17.57 -8.39
N LYS A 23 -5.64 18.31 -9.35
CA LYS A 23 -5.14 18.51 -10.73
C LYS A 23 -4.75 17.21 -11.45
N ILE A 24 -5.45 16.11 -11.18
CA ILE A 24 -5.16 14.83 -11.82
C ILE A 24 -5.71 14.85 -13.26
N PRO A 25 -4.93 14.45 -14.27
CA PRO A 25 -5.41 14.42 -15.65
C PRO A 25 -6.57 13.43 -15.78
N PHE A 26 -7.68 13.90 -16.36
CA PHE A 26 -8.92 13.12 -16.56
C PHE A 26 -8.70 11.80 -17.31
N HIS A 27 -7.60 11.70 -18.07
CA HIS A 27 -7.16 10.49 -18.76
C HIS A 27 -6.94 9.29 -17.81
N ASN A 28 -6.41 9.51 -16.60
CA ASN A 28 -6.15 8.43 -15.64
C ASN A 28 -7.45 7.85 -15.09
N VAL A 29 -8.45 8.71 -14.86
CA VAL A 29 -9.80 8.31 -14.42
C VAL A 29 -10.45 7.43 -15.49
N VAL A 30 -10.40 7.85 -16.76
CA VAL A 30 -10.98 7.10 -17.88
C VAL A 30 -10.25 5.77 -18.10
N LYS A 31 -8.92 5.73 -17.99
CA LYS A 31 -8.15 4.48 -18.12
C LYS A 31 -8.48 3.48 -17.02
N GLN A 32 -8.67 3.98 -15.80
CA GLN A 32 -9.05 3.16 -14.64
C GLN A 32 -10.47 2.62 -14.78
N LEU A 33 -11.44 3.48 -15.12
CA LEU A 33 -12.81 3.06 -15.42
C LEU A 33 -12.85 2.08 -16.60
N LYS A 34 -12.02 2.27 -17.63
CA LYS A 34 -11.95 1.33 -18.76
C LYS A 34 -11.42 -0.05 -18.33
N SER A 35 -10.35 -0.09 -17.54
CA SER A 35 -9.80 -1.36 -17.02
C SER A 35 -10.77 -2.08 -16.09
N MET A 36 -11.57 -1.33 -15.33
CA MET A 36 -12.53 -1.88 -14.38
C MET A 36 -13.93 -2.07 -14.95
N SER A 37 -14.19 -1.59 -16.16
CA SER A 37 -15.51 -1.61 -16.79
C SER A 37 -16.08 -3.01 -16.93
N LEU A 38 -15.24 -4.00 -17.25
CA LEU A 38 -15.65 -5.40 -17.37
C LEU A 38 -16.23 -5.92 -16.05
N PHE A 39 -15.56 -5.61 -14.93
CA PHE A 39 -16.00 -6.02 -13.60
C PHE A 39 -17.28 -5.28 -13.18
N LEU A 40 -17.36 -3.98 -13.51
CA LEU A 40 -18.51 -3.14 -13.19
C LEU A 40 -19.77 -3.55 -13.96
N ILE A 41 -19.62 -3.87 -15.25
CA ILE A 41 -20.71 -4.38 -16.10
C ILE A 41 -21.20 -5.74 -15.60
N LEU A 42 -20.28 -6.64 -15.22
CA LEU A 42 -20.66 -7.94 -14.68
C LEU A 42 -21.51 -7.81 -13.41
N ILE A 43 -21.08 -6.95 -12.47
CA ILE A 43 -21.83 -6.67 -11.23
C ILE A 43 -23.18 -6.04 -11.55
N PHE A 44 -23.23 -5.11 -12.49
CA PHE A 44 -24.48 -4.46 -12.90
C PHE A 44 -25.49 -5.44 -13.47
N VAL A 45 -25.07 -6.29 -14.41
CA VAL A 45 -25.93 -7.33 -15.00
C VAL A 45 -26.43 -8.28 -13.92
N PHE A 46 -25.56 -8.72 -13.01
CA PHE A 46 -25.95 -9.59 -11.90
C PHE A 46 -26.98 -8.93 -10.97
N GLN A 47 -26.78 -7.66 -10.63
CA GLN A 47 -27.72 -6.88 -9.81
C GLN A 47 -29.08 -6.70 -10.47
N VAL A 48 -29.10 -6.41 -11.77
CA VAL A 48 -30.35 -6.24 -12.54
C VAL A 48 -31.13 -7.56 -12.59
N PHE A 49 -30.43 -8.70 -12.72
CA PHE A 49 -31.07 -10.03 -12.72
C PHE A 49 -31.61 -10.47 -11.37
N PHE A 50 -30.91 -10.19 -10.26
CA PHE A 50 -31.28 -10.70 -8.92
C PHE A 50 -32.12 -9.75 -8.08
N LYS A 51 -32.05 -8.44 -8.32
CA LYS A 51 -32.73 -7.43 -7.50
C LYS A 51 -33.61 -6.52 -8.35
N SER A 52 -33.04 -5.43 -8.83
CA SER A 52 -33.75 -4.39 -9.58
C SER A 52 -32.76 -3.43 -10.21
N TRP A 53 -33.19 -2.76 -11.29
CA TRP A 53 -32.39 -1.76 -12.01
C TRP A 53 -31.90 -0.63 -11.09
N LEU A 54 -32.75 -0.15 -10.18
CA LEU A 54 -32.42 0.96 -9.28
C LEU A 54 -31.29 0.61 -8.31
N GLU A 55 -31.30 -0.61 -7.76
CA GLU A 55 -30.25 -1.07 -6.84
C GLU A 55 -28.92 -1.34 -7.57
N GLY A 56 -29.00 -1.85 -8.81
CA GLY A 56 -27.83 -2.03 -9.66
C GLY A 56 -27.10 -0.72 -9.95
N VAL A 57 -27.85 0.35 -10.27
CA VAL A 57 -27.27 1.69 -10.46
C VAL A 57 -26.65 2.21 -9.17
N GLU A 58 -27.31 2.02 -8.02
CA GLU A 58 -26.78 2.46 -6.71
C GLU A 58 -25.42 1.83 -6.40
N VAL A 59 -25.30 0.53 -6.60
CA VAL A 59 -24.05 -0.19 -6.29
C VAL A 59 -22.94 0.13 -7.28
N VAL A 60 -23.25 0.25 -8.57
CA VAL A 60 -22.27 0.69 -9.57
C VAL A 60 -21.75 2.08 -9.23
N LEU A 61 -22.64 3.02 -8.89
CA LEU A 61 -22.25 4.38 -8.53
C LEU A 61 -21.38 4.41 -7.26
N ARG A 62 -21.74 3.63 -6.25
CA ARG A 62 -20.94 3.48 -5.02
C ARG A 62 -19.55 2.94 -5.31
N LEU A 63 -19.44 1.92 -6.15
CA LEU A 63 -18.15 1.36 -6.54
C LEU A 63 -17.30 2.40 -7.27
N ILE A 64 -17.86 3.13 -8.23
CA ILE A 64 -17.14 4.21 -8.93
C ILE A 64 -16.59 5.23 -7.93
N ILE A 65 -17.39 5.65 -6.95
CA ILE A 65 -16.99 6.61 -5.91
C ILE A 65 -15.82 6.04 -5.07
N LEU A 66 -15.95 4.81 -4.56
CA LEU A 66 -14.90 4.17 -3.76
C LEU A 66 -13.60 3.97 -4.53
N PHE A 67 -13.69 3.52 -5.78
CA PHE A 67 -12.52 3.34 -6.64
C PHE A 67 -11.85 4.65 -6.98
N SER A 68 -12.62 5.70 -7.26
CA SER A 68 -12.08 7.04 -7.50
C SER A 68 -11.37 7.57 -6.25
N LEU A 69 -11.97 7.42 -5.06
CA LEU A 69 -11.35 7.88 -3.82
C LEU A 69 -10.07 7.08 -3.47
N SER A 70 -10.07 5.76 -3.68
CA SER A 70 -8.91 4.88 -3.50
C SER A 70 -7.76 5.21 -4.49
N SER A 71 -8.11 5.54 -5.72
CA SER A 71 -7.17 5.97 -6.74
C SER A 71 -6.57 7.33 -6.42
N LEU A 72 -7.39 8.27 -5.95
CA LEU A 72 -6.96 9.58 -5.49
C LEU A 72 -5.89 9.43 -4.40
N ILE A 73 -6.17 8.68 -3.33
CA ILE A 73 -5.20 8.46 -2.25
C ILE A 73 -3.92 7.79 -2.76
N SER A 74 -4.03 6.83 -3.68
CA SER A 74 -2.87 6.14 -4.26
C SER A 74 -2.01 7.08 -5.13
N PHE A 75 -2.61 8.04 -5.83
CA PHE A 75 -1.87 9.00 -6.66
C PHE A 75 -1.32 10.18 -5.85
N THR A 76 -1.99 10.59 -4.78
CA THR A 76 -1.59 11.75 -3.99
C THR A 76 -0.61 11.40 -2.87
N THR A 77 -0.47 10.12 -2.51
CA THR A 77 0.32 9.68 -1.35
C THR A 77 1.50 8.82 -1.80
N LYS A 78 2.71 9.16 -1.36
CA LYS A 78 3.87 8.28 -1.55
C LYS A 78 3.79 7.11 -0.58
N VAL A 79 4.30 5.95 -1.01
CA VAL A 79 4.35 4.75 -0.17
C VAL A 79 5.08 5.01 1.15
N SER A 80 6.17 5.81 1.13
CA SER A 80 6.88 6.25 2.35
C SER A 80 5.97 6.93 3.35
N ASP A 81 5.23 7.95 2.88
CA ASP A 81 4.43 8.83 3.73
C ASP A 81 3.22 8.06 4.31
N MET A 82 2.68 7.13 3.52
CA MET A 82 1.59 6.23 3.94
C MET A 82 2.04 5.31 5.07
N VAL A 83 3.27 4.80 4.97
CA VAL A 83 3.85 3.90 5.95
C VAL A 83 4.30 4.64 7.22
N ASP A 84 4.83 5.86 7.10
CA ASP A 84 5.10 6.74 8.25
C ASP A 84 3.83 7.09 9.03
N SER A 85 2.72 7.30 8.33
CA SER A 85 1.40 7.55 8.95
C SER A 85 0.89 6.32 9.72
N ILE A 86 1.08 5.11 9.17
CA ILE A 86 0.76 3.86 9.86
C ILE A 86 1.63 3.69 11.11
N GLN A 87 2.92 4.02 11.02
CA GLN A 87 3.84 4.01 12.16
C GLN A 87 3.39 4.97 13.27
N ALA A 88 2.99 6.19 12.93
CA ALA A 88 2.46 7.15 13.91
C ALA A 88 1.19 6.64 14.60
N GLY A 89 0.30 5.95 13.87
CA GLY A 89 -0.88 5.31 14.46
C GLY A 89 -0.54 4.17 15.42
N LEU A 90 0.49 3.38 15.11
CA LEU A 90 0.96 2.27 15.96
C LEU A 90 1.54 2.74 17.30
N GLN A 91 2.06 3.97 17.38
CA GLN A 91 2.52 4.55 18.66
C GLN A 91 1.38 4.71 19.68
N HIS A 92 0.13 4.85 19.23
CA HIS A 92 -1.01 5.01 20.12
C HIS A 92 -1.44 3.71 20.81
N PHE A 93 -1.00 2.54 20.33
CA PHE A 93 -1.32 1.23 20.93
C PHE A 93 -0.47 0.88 22.17
N HIS A 94 0.09 1.91 22.83
CA HIS A 94 0.89 1.84 24.06
C HIS A 94 0.25 1.05 25.21
N CYS A 95 -1.08 0.88 25.21
CA CYS A 95 -1.81 0.23 26.29
C CYS A 95 -1.60 -1.29 26.41
N PHE A 96 -0.95 -1.94 25.43
CA PHE A 96 -0.82 -3.41 25.36
C PHE A 96 0.51 -3.98 25.92
N GLY A 97 1.32 -3.19 26.65
CA GLY A 97 2.55 -3.68 27.29
C GLY A 97 3.73 -3.92 26.33
N ILE A 98 3.68 -3.36 25.13
CA ILE A 98 4.73 -3.41 24.12
C ILE A 98 5.67 -2.22 24.33
N ASN A 99 7.00 -2.42 24.28
CA ASN A 99 7.96 -1.31 24.28
C ASN A 99 7.89 -0.54 22.93
N PRO A 100 7.28 0.67 22.91
CA PRO A 100 7.00 1.39 21.67
C PRO A 100 8.29 1.87 20.99
N SER A 101 9.36 2.07 21.75
CA SER A 101 10.65 2.54 21.23
C SER A 101 11.37 1.44 20.44
N LYS A 102 11.38 0.20 20.94
CA LYS A 102 11.95 -0.95 20.20
C LYS A 102 11.14 -1.26 18.94
N VAL A 103 9.81 -1.28 19.06
CA VAL A 103 8.94 -1.58 17.92
C VAL A 103 9.00 -0.49 16.86
N SER A 104 8.97 0.78 17.26
CA SER A 104 9.09 1.90 16.31
C SER A 104 10.44 1.90 15.59
N MET A 105 11.53 1.58 16.29
CA MET A 105 12.85 1.42 15.68
C MET A 105 12.88 0.31 14.61
N VAL A 106 12.42 -0.91 14.96
CA VAL A 106 12.39 -2.04 14.01
C VAL A 106 11.54 -1.71 12.80
N ILE A 107 10.37 -1.11 13.01
CA ILE A 107 9.47 -0.69 11.93
C ILE A 107 10.15 0.36 11.05
N SER A 108 10.68 1.46 11.60
CA SER A 108 11.38 2.49 10.81
C SER A 108 12.55 1.94 10.00
N MET A 109 13.31 1.01 10.57
CA MET A 109 14.41 0.35 9.86
C MET A 109 13.88 -0.54 8.74
N ALA A 110 12.88 -1.38 9.00
CA ALA A 110 12.27 -2.23 7.98
C ALA A 110 11.75 -1.40 6.80
N ILE A 111 11.06 -0.29 7.07
CA ILE A 111 10.52 0.61 6.04
C ILE A 111 11.64 1.19 5.17
N ARG A 112 12.72 1.65 5.80
CA ARG A 112 13.92 2.16 5.10
C ARG A 112 14.64 1.07 4.31
N PHE A 113 14.59 -0.18 4.77
CA PHE A 113 15.20 -1.31 4.08
C PHE A 113 14.41 -1.75 2.85
N ILE A 114 13.10 -1.52 2.76
CA ILE A 114 12.29 -1.87 1.56
C ILE A 114 12.88 -1.27 0.26
N PRO A 115 13.13 0.05 0.14
CA PRO A 115 13.69 0.61 -1.08
C PRO A 115 15.11 0.10 -1.35
N LEU A 116 15.93 -0.07 -0.30
CA LEU A 116 17.28 -0.61 -0.42
C LEU A 116 17.28 -2.06 -0.95
N LEU A 117 16.40 -2.92 -0.42
CA LEU A 117 16.25 -4.29 -0.90
C LEU A 117 15.75 -4.34 -2.33
N SER A 118 14.87 -3.41 -2.73
CA SER A 118 14.40 -3.31 -4.11
C SER A 118 15.54 -2.99 -5.09
N GLU A 119 16.48 -2.12 -4.70
CA GLU A 119 17.66 -1.82 -5.49
C GLU A 119 18.56 -3.06 -5.61
N LYS A 120 18.85 -3.74 -4.49
CA LYS A 120 19.64 -4.98 -4.48
C LYS A 120 18.98 -6.12 -5.24
N PHE A 121 17.66 -6.21 -5.19
CA PHE A 121 16.90 -7.15 -6.00
C PHE A 121 17.12 -6.89 -7.50
N ASN A 122 17.05 -5.64 -7.95
CA ASN A 122 17.28 -5.29 -9.35
C ASN A 122 18.72 -5.58 -9.79
N GLU A 123 19.72 -5.25 -8.97
CA GLU A 123 21.13 -5.59 -9.26
C GLU A 123 21.33 -7.10 -9.44
N VAL A 124 20.78 -7.91 -8.51
CA VAL A 124 20.91 -9.37 -8.59
C VAL A 124 20.14 -9.90 -9.80
N ARG A 125 18.94 -9.37 -10.08
CA ARG A 125 18.14 -9.75 -11.25
C ARG A 125 18.88 -9.48 -12.54
N GLU A 126 19.47 -8.30 -12.71
CA GLU A 126 20.25 -7.95 -13.90
C GLU A 126 21.47 -8.85 -14.07
N ALA A 127 22.17 -9.17 -12.97
CA ALA A 127 23.31 -10.09 -13.01
C ALA A 127 22.89 -11.53 -13.39
N GLN A 128 21.73 -12.00 -12.94
CA GLN A 128 21.23 -13.33 -13.29
C GLN A 128 20.63 -13.38 -14.70
N CYS A 129 19.98 -12.31 -15.16
CA CYS A 129 19.54 -12.12 -16.54
C CYS A 129 20.74 -12.25 -17.50
N ALA A 130 21.85 -11.57 -17.21
CA ALA A 130 23.09 -11.67 -18.00
C ALA A 130 23.70 -13.10 -18.02
N ARG A 131 23.38 -13.93 -17.02
CA ARG A 131 23.80 -15.34 -16.94
C ARG A 131 22.79 -16.31 -17.57
N GLY A 132 21.70 -15.81 -18.15
CA GLY A 132 20.65 -16.62 -18.77
C GLY A 132 19.65 -17.25 -17.78
N PHE A 133 19.60 -16.77 -16.54
CA PHE A 133 18.73 -17.31 -15.48
C PHE A 133 17.50 -16.44 -15.18
N ASP A 134 16.95 -15.74 -16.19
CA ASP A 134 15.84 -14.77 -16.03
C ASP A 134 14.61 -15.29 -15.27
N SER A 135 14.27 -16.56 -15.45
CA SER A 135 13.06 -17.16 -14.87
C SER A 135 13.34 -18.05 -13.65
N ASN A 136 14.60 -18.21 -13.25
CA ASN A 136 14.94 -19.11 -12.15
C ASN A 136 14.86 -18.37 -10.80
N ILE A 137 13.73 -18.54 -10.13
CA ILE A 137 13.46 -17.95 -8.81
C ILE A 137 14.54 -18.33 -7.79
N PHE A 138 15.05 -19.57 -7.82
CA PHE A 138 16.09 -20.00 -6.88
C PHE A 138 17.44 -19.31 -7.15
N ALA A 139 17.79 -19.09 -8.43
CA ALA A 139 19.01 -18.38 -8.82
C ALA A 139 18.99 -16.91 -8.40
N LEU A 140 17.81 -16.31 -8.28
CA LEU A 140 17.60 -14.94 -7.79
C LEU A 140 17.52 -14.88 -6.25
N ALA A 141 16.77 -15.79 -5.64
CA ALA A 141 16.47 -15.77 -4.22
C ALA A 141 17.69 -16.08 -3.35
N MET A 142 18.49 -17.09 -3.71
CA MET A 142 19.64 -17.51 -2.90
C MET A 142 20.66 -16.38 -2.70
N PRO A 143 21.16 -15.69 -3.76
CA PRO A 143 22.07 -14.57 -3.58
C PRO A 143 21.46 -13.40 -2.81
N LEU A 144 20.17 -13.14 -3.01
CA LEU A 144 19.47 -12.06 -2.33
C LEU A 144 19.35 -12.33 -0.82
N ILE A 145 18.97 -13.55 -0.44
CA ILE A 145 18.85 -13.96 0.98
C ILE A 145 20.21 -13.84 1.67
N ILE A 146 21.28 -14.33 1.05
CA ILE A 146 22.65 -14.25 1.63
C ILE A 146 23.06 -12.79 1.83
N ARG A 147 22.80 -11.91 0.85
CA ARG A 147 23.08 -10.47 0.95
C ARG A 147 22.26 -9.80 2.05
N THR A 148 20.98 -10.15 2.17
CA THR A 148 20.09 -9.61 3.21
C THR A 148 20.51 -10.06 4.60
N ILE A 149 20.89 -11.33 4.79
CA ILE A 149 21.40 -11.83 6.09
C ILE A 149 22.69 -11.10 6.47
N LYS A 150 23.62 -10.94 5.53
CA LYS A 150 24.88 -10.21 5.77
C LYS A 150 24.60 -8.75 6.17
N MET A 151 23.70 -8.08 5.47
CA MET A 151 23.28 -6.71 5.80
C MET A 151 22.66 -6.64 7.20
N ALA A 152 21.83 -7.61 7.58
CA ALA A 152 21.25 -7.65 8.92
C ALA A 152 22.33 -7.81 10.00
N SER A 153 23.36 -8.64 9.76
CA SER A 153 24.52 -8.77 10.66
C SER A 153 25.31 -7.46 10.78
N GLU A 154 25.63 -6.80 9.67
CA GLU A 154 26.35 -5.52 9.66
C GLU A 154 25.57 -4.42 10.42
N VAL A 155 24.25 -4.41 10.25
CA VAL A 155 23.36 -3.46 10.94
C VAL A 155 23.29 -3.76 12.44
N ALA A 156 23.20 -5.03 12.83
CA ALA A 156 23.20 -5.44 14.24
C ALA A 156 24.52 -5.04 14.93
N GLU A 157 25.66 -5.32 14.29
CA GLU A 157 26.98 -4.92 14.80
C GLU A 157 27.11 -3.40 14.92
N ALA A 158 26.59 -2.65 13.95
CA ALA A 158 26.57 -1.18 14.01
C ALA A 158 25.67 -0.63 15.12
N LEU A 159 24.55 -1.30 15.42
CA LEU A 159 23.67 -0.93 16.54
C LEU A 159 24.34 -1.19 17.89
N GLU A 160 25.02 -2.33 18.03
CA GLU A 160 25.77 -2.68 19.23
C GLU A 160 26.94 -1.71 19.46
N ALA A 161 27.69 -1.36 18.42
CA ALA A 161 28.77 -0.37 18.48
C ALA A 161 28.28 1.04 18.90
N ARG A 162 27.02 1.37 18.63
CA ARG A 162 26.39 2.63 19.06
C ARG A 162 25.79 2.56 20.47
N SER A 163 26.07 1.49 21.22
CA SER A 163 25.51 1.24 22.56
C SER A 163 23.97 1.25 22.56
N TYR A 164 23.35 0.72 21.51
CA TYR A 164 21.90 0.57 21.49
C TYR A 164 21.51 -0.59 22.43
N ASP A 165 21.09 -0.25 23.64
CA ASP A 165 20.82 -1.24 24.68
C ASP A 165 19.54 -2.03 24.37
N SER A 166 19.71 -3.33 24.10
CA SER A 166 18.61 -4.28 23.97
C SER A 166 18.06 -4.72 25.32
N ASN A 167 18.74 -4.40 26.44
CA ASN A 167 18.30 -4.69 27.80
C ASN A 167 17.42 -3.57 28.36
N THR A 168 16.17 -3.53 27.89
CA THR A 168 15.07 -3.00 28.70
C THR A 168 14.10 -4.14 28.96
N ASP A 169 14.62 -5.17 29.62
CA ASP A 169 13.80 -6.06 30.44
C ASP A 169 14.10 -5.71 31.91
N SER A 170 13.03 -5.51 32.67
CA SER A 170 12.97 -5.20 34.11
C SER A 170 13.18 -3.73 34.52
N LYS A 171 12.09 -2.99 34.70
CA LYS A 171 11.40 -2.88 36.01
C LYS A 171 10.29 -1.82 35.97
N VAL A 172 9.16 -2.22 36.55
CA VAL A 172 7.95 -1.44 36.96
C VAL A 172 6.91 -1.22 35.87
#